data_AF-A0A559JGR2-F1
#
_entry.id   AF-A0A559JGR2-F1
#
_cell.length_a   1.000
_cell.length_b   1.000
_cell.length_c   1.000
_cell.angle_alpha   90.00
_cell.angle_beta   90.00
_cell.angle_gamma   90.00
#
_symmetry.space_group_name_H-M   'P 1'
#
loop_
_entity.id
_entity.type
_entity.pdbx_description
1 polymer ?
#
loop_
_entity_poly.entity_id
_entity_poly.type
_entity_poly.pdbx_seq_one_letter_code
_entity_poly.pdbx_strand_id
1 'polypeptide(L)'
;MNDESKYEKHYSDEGFWKKLKKVAIGAGLKVVYSGLTLYYALESPKTDAKAKAIIYGALGYLIFPIDAIPDAIPVIGYADDLGVLLFAAGRVAMSIDGVVKQKAKDKLVDFFGESAINQNEIDEVNKQIDGDET
;
A
#
# COMPACT_ATOMS: atom_id res chain seq x y z
N MET A 1 43.78 -3.87 -15.54
CA MET A 1 43.21 -3.79 -14.18
C MET A 1 41.72 -3.94 -14.34
N ASN A 2 41.20 -5.10 -13.98
CA ASN A 2 39.79 -5.43 -14.20
C ASN A 2 38.93 -4.60 -13.24
N ASP A 3 37.96 -3.94 -13.83
CA ASP A 3 36.89 -3.20 -13.17
C ASP A 3 35.90 -4.21 -12.57
N GLU A 4 36.39 -5.13 -11.72
CA GLU A 4 35.55 -5.99 -10.86
C GLU A 4 34.69 -5.04 -10.04
N SER A 5 33.46 -4.89 -10.53
CA SER A 5 32.68 -3.68 -10.32
C SER A 5 32.41 -3.52 -8.83
N LYS A 6 32.40 -2.27 -8.36
CA LYS A 6 32.05 -1.88 -6.99
C LYS A 6 30.81 -2.62 -6.41
N TYR A 7 29.93 -3.12 -7.27
CA TYR A 7 28.72 -3.86 -6.94
C TYR A 7 28.96 -5.33 -6.58
N GLU A 8 29.92 -6.03 -7.22
CA GLU A 8 30.22 -7.43 -6.90
C GLU A 8 30.73 -7.60 -5.46
N LYS A 9 31.47 -6.60 -4.95
CA LYS A 9 32.01 -6.60 -3.58
C LYS A 9 30.94 -6.41 -2.49
N HIS A 10 29.76 -5.91 -2.83
CA HIS A 10 28.66 -5.66 -1.88
C HIS A 10 27.50 -6.64 -2.05
N TYR A 11 27.57 -7.53 -3.05
CA TYR A 11 26.57 -8.54 -3.28
C TYR A 11 26.83 -9.76 -2.39
N SER A 12 25.77 -10.26 -1.75
CA SER A 12 25.72 -11.59 -1.18
C SER A 12 24.32 -12.15 -1.34
N ASP A 13 24.21 -13.46 -1.54
CA ASP A 13 22.91 -14.14 -1.67
C ASP A 13 22.02 -13.86 -0.46
N GLU A 14 22.58 -13.93 0.75
CA GLU A 14 21.86 -13.63 1.99
C GLU A 14 21.36 -12.18 2.02
N GLY A 15 22.22 -11.22 1.66
CA GLY A 15 21.88 -9.80 1.62
C GLY A 15 20.77 -9.51 0.60
N PHE A 16 20.82 -10.17 -0.56
CA PHE A 16 19.81 -10.09 -1.60
C PHE A 16 18.46 -10.60 -1.09
N TRP A 17 18.38 -11.84 -0.57
CA TRP A 17 17.13 -12.41 -0.08
C TRP A 17 16.54 -11.60 1.08
N LYS A 18 17.40 -11.11 1.99
CA LYS A 18 16.99 -10.23 3.10
C LYS A 18 16.40 -8.91 2.58
N LYS A 19 17.03 -8.28 1.60
CA LYS A 19 16.54 -7.03 1.01
C LYS A 19 15.22 -7.27 0.26
N LEU A 20 15.14 -8.32 -0.55
CA LEU A 20 13.94 -8.69 -1.31
C LEU A 20 12.75 -8.93 -0.38
N LYS A 21 12.91 -9.75 0.67
CA LYS A 21 11.87 -10.01 1.67
C LYS A 21 11.40 -8.72 2.34
N LYS A 22 12.33 -7.85 2.76
CA LYS A 22 11.99 -6.57 3.40
C LYS A 22 11.17 -5.67 2.47
N VAL A 23 11.57 -5.56 1.21
CA VAL A 23 10.87 -4.75 0.21
C VAL A 23 9.47 -5.31 -0.07
N ALA A 24 9.34 -6.62 -0.26
CA ALA A 24 8.06 -7.27 -0.51
C ALA A 24 7.08 -7.08 0.65
N ILE A 25 7.54 -7.26 1.90
CA ILE A 25 6.71 -7.02 3.09
C ILE A 25 6.30 -5.54 3.16
N GLY A 26 7.24 -4.60 3.02
CA GLY A 26 6.93 -3.16 3.09
C GLY A 26 5.92 -2.72 2.03
N ALA A 27 6.09 -3.16 0.78
CA ALA A 27 5.16 -2.89 -0.30
C ALA A 27 3.77 -3.50 -0.03
N GLY A 28 3.72 -4.75 0.42
CA GLY A 28 2.47 -5.43 0.80
C GLY A 28 1.74 -4.72 1.94
N LEU A 29 2.46 -4.28 2.97
CA LEU A 29 1.88 -3.51 4.08
C LEU A 29 1.22 -2.22 3.59
N LYS A 30 1.90 -1.46 2.71
CA LYS A 30 1.35 -0.21 2.15
C LYS A 30 0.08 -0.44 1.36
N VAL A 31 0.09 -1.41 0.44
CA VAL A 31 -1.07 -1.75 -0.41
C VAL A 31 -2.25 -2.18 0.46
N VAL A 32 -2.03 -3.15 1.36
CA VAL A 32 -3.09 -3.70 2.19
C VAL A 32 -3.62 -2.67 3.18
N TYR A 33 -2.76 -1.87 3.82
CA TYR A 33 -3.19 -0.81 4.73
C TYR A 33 -4.01 0.27 4.00
N SER A 34 -3.60 0.67 2.80
CA SER A 34 -4.35 1.65 1.99
C SER A 34 -5.74 1.11 1.61
N GLY A 35 -5.81 -0.16 1.17
CA GLY A 35 -7.08 -0.83 0.87
C GLY A 35 -7.99 -0.98 2.08
N LEU A 36 -7.45 -1.41 3.23
CA LEU A 36 -8.20 -1.53 4.48
C LEU A 36 -8.71 -0.17 4.97
N THR A 37 -7.91 0.89 4.82
CA THR A 37 -8.31 2.25 5.19
C THR A 37 -9.52 2.71 4.37
N LEU A 38 -9.51 2.50 3.05
CA LEU A 38 -10.65 2.78 2.18
C LEU A 38 -11.87 1.90 2.54
N TYR A 39 -11.65 0.61 2.78
CA TYR A 39 -12.70 -0.32 3.16
C TYR A 39 -13.43 0.13 4.43
N TYR A 40 -12.68 0.45 5.50
CA TYR A 40 -13.27 0.91 6.75
C TYR A 40 -13.82 2.34 6.66
N ALA A 41 -13.33 3.16 5.72
CA ALA A 41 -13.95 4.46 5.43
C ALA A 41 -15.40 4.30 4.93
N LEU A 42 -15.79 3.19 4.29
CA LEU A 42 -17.20 2.98 3.89
C LEU A 42 -18.17 2.95 5.08
N GLU A 43 -17.68 2.56 6.26
CA GLU A 43 -18.45 2.50 7.52
C GLU A 43 -18.55 3.86 8.21
N SER A 44 -17.73 4.84 7.82
CA SER A 44 -17.72 6.16 8.44
C SER A 44 -19.02 6.92 8.12
N PRO A 45 -19.66 7.56 9.11
CA PRO A 45 -20.85 8.37 8.86
C PRO A 45 -20.55 9.63 8.02
N LYS A 46 -19.27 9.98 7.86
CA LYS A 46 -18.80 11.11 7.03
C LYS A 46 -18.72 10.75 5.54
N THR A 47 -18.89 9.48 5.19
CA THR A 47 -18.72 8.99 3.83
C THR A 47 -20.02 9.14 3.03
N ASP A 48 -20.11 10.24 2.29
CA ASP A 48 -21.22 10.51 1.40
C ASP A 48 -21.25 9.59 0.16
N ALA A 49 -22.29 9.69 -0.66
CA ALA A 49 -22.45 8.84 -1.84
C ALA A 49 -21.31 9.00 -2.88
N LYS A 50 -20.73 10.20 -3.00
CA LYS A 50 -19.62 10.46 -3.93
C LYS A 50 -18.34 9.80 -3.42
N ALA A 51 -18.05 9.92 -2.13
CA ALA A 51 -16.93 9.26 -1.48
C ALA A 51 -17.04 7.74 -1.60
N LYS A 52 -18.24 7.17 -1.38
CA LYS A 52 -18.48 5.73 -1.58
C LYS A 52 -18.18 5.29 -3.02
N ALA A 53 -18.61 6.06 -4.02
CA ALA A 53 -18.33 5.72 -5.42
C ALA A 53 -16.83 5.72 -5.72
N ILE A 54 -16.07 6.69 -5.18
CA ILE A 54 -14.60 6.74 -5.31
C ILE A 54 -13.97 5.51 -4.66
N ILE A 55 -14.37 5.20 -3.43
CA ILE A 55 -13.85 4.06 -2.67
C ILE A 55 -14.14 2.75 -3.41
N TYR A 56 -15.38 2.53 -3.86
CA TYR A 56 -15.73 1.32 -4.62
C TYR A 56 -14.99 1.23 -5.96
N GLY A 57 -14.73 2.36 -6.63
CA GLY A 57 -13.91 2.39 -7.83
C GLY A 57 -12.48 1.92 -7.57
N ALA A 58 -11.84 2.42 -6.51
CA ALA A 58 -10.47 2.06 -6.16
C ALA A 58 -10.34 0.62 -5.63
N LEU A 59 -11.24 0.20 -4.72
CA LEU A 59 -11.28 -1.18 -4.24
C LEU A 59 -11.67 -2.15 -5.36
N GLY A 60 -12.58 -1.73 -6.23
CA GLY A 60 -12.94 -2.45 -7.44
C GLY A 60 -11.72 -2.66 -8.33
N TYR A 61 -10.96 -1.61 -8.63
CA TYR A 61 -9.71 -1.70 -9.40
C TYR A 61 -8.73 -2.71 -8.80
N LEU A 62 -8.49 -2.63 -7.49
CA LEU A 62 -7.58 -3.53 -6.76
C LEU A 62 -7.93 -5.03 -6.89
N ILE A 63 -9.22 -5.36 -6.98
CA ILE A 63 -9.68 -6.77 -7.08
C ILE A 63 -10.15 -7.15 -8.48
N PHE A 64 -10.25 -6.19 -9.40
CA PHE A 64 -10.78 -6.44 -10.74
C PHE A 64 -9.73 -7.20 -11.55
N PRO A 65 -10.11 -8.28 -12.26
CA PRO A 65 -9.19 -9.03 -13.09
C PRO A 65 -8.79 -8.21 -14.33
N ILE A 66 -7.77 -7.36 -14.22
CA ILE A 66 -7.10 -6.67 -15.34
C ILE A 66 -6.04 -7.56 -16.01
N ASP A 67 -5.94 -8.86 -15.68
CA ASP A 67 -5.20 -9.83 -16.52
C ASP A 67 -5.93 -10.16 -17.86
N ALA A 68 -6.94 -9.36 -18.27
CA ALA A 68 -7.56 -9.42 -19.59
C ALA A 68 -6.81 -8.62 -20.68
N ILE A 69 -5.72 -7.93 -20.34
CA ILE A 69 -4.75 -7.43 -21.32
C ILE A 69 -3.49 -8.32 -21.24
N PRO A 70 -3.37 -9.32 -22.12
CA PRO A 70 -2.15 -10.09 -22.20
C PRO A 70 -1.10 -9.25 -22.94
N ASP A 71 -0.26 -8.47 -22.24
CA ASP A 71 0.97 -7.93 -22.84
C ASP A 71 2.13 -7.78 -21.81
N ALA A 72 2.98 -8.80 -21.85
CA ALA A 72 4.45 -8.75 -21.86
C ALA A 72 5.32 -8.42 -20.63
N ILE A 73 4.84 -7.99 -19.45
CA ILE A 73 5.73 -7.85 -18.26
C ILE A 73 5.04 -8.31 -16.95
N PRO A 74 5.32 -9.53 -16.42
CA PRO A 74 4.57 -10.10 -15.30
C PRO A 74 5.06 -9.73 -13.88
N VAL A 75 5.59 -8.51 -13.62
CA VAL A 75 6.19 -8.20 -12.28
C VAL A 75 6.00 -6.76 -11.74
N ILE A 76 5.29 -5.82 -12.39
CA ILE A 76 5.16 -4.44 -11.86
C ILE A 76 3.70 -3.94 -11.92
N GLY A 77 2.83 -4.49 -11.06
CA GLY A 77 1.41 -4.09 -10.93
C GLY A 77 0.99 -3.66 -9.51
N TYR A 78 1.95 -3.50 -8.58
CA TYR A 78 1.63 -3.07 -7.20
C TYR A 78 1.80 -1.57 -6.98
N ALA A 79 2.54 -0.89 -7.84
CA ALA A 79 2.84 0.53 -7.70
C ALA A 79 1.69 1.41 -8.23
N ASP A 80 1.07 1.01 -9.33
CA ASP A 80 -0.17 1.53 -9.90
C ASP A 80 -1.37 1.28 -8.97
N ASP A 81 -1.54 0.07 -8.45
CA ASP A 81 -2.56 -0.24 -7.44
C ASP A 81 -2.43 0.67 -6.21
N LEU A 82 -1.21 0.75 -5.64
CA LEU A 82 -0.94 1.63 -4.50
C LEU A 82 -1.24 3.10 -4.84
N GLY A 83 -0.85 3.56 -6.03
CA GLY A 83 -1.14 4.91 -6.50
C GLY A 83 -2.64 5.21 -6.57
N VAL A 84 -3.44 4.28 -7.11
CA VAL A 84 -4.91 4.42 -7.18
C VAL A 84 -5.53 4.45 -5.78
N LEU A 85 -5.08 3.57 -4.87
CA LEU A 85 -5.57 3.54 -3.49
C LEU A 85 -5.23 4.83 -2.74
N LEU A 86 -3.99 5.31 -2.84
CA LEU A 86 -3.56 6.54 -2.17
C LEU A 86 -4.25 7.78 -2.74
N PHE A 87 -4.42 7.84 -4.07
CA PHE A 87 -5.22 8.89 -4.70
C PHE A 87 -6.64 8.91 -4.16
N ALA A 88 -7.32 7.75 -4.14
CA ALA A 88 -8.67 7.65 -3.61
C ALA A 88 -8.72 8.04 -2.13
N ALA A 89 -7.75 7.60 -1.33
CA ALA A 89 -7.67 7.89 0.10
C ALA A 89 -7.52 9.40 0.37
N GLY A 90 -6.67 10.11 -0.39
CA GLY A 90 -6.58 11.57 -0.32
C GLY A 90 -7.89 12.27 -0.70
N ARG A 91 -8.60 11.77 -1.72
CA ARG A 91 -9.90 12.33 -2.15
C ARG A 91 -11.01 12.16 -1.11
N VAL A 92 -10.89 11.17 -0.22
CA VAL A 92 -11.86 10.88 0.84
C VAL A 92 -11.28 11.06 2.25
N ALA A 93 -10.19 11.81 2.40
CA ALA A 93 -9.46 11.96 3.66
C ALA A 93 -10.35 12.38 4.84
N MET A 94 -11.36 13.23 4.61
CA MET A 94 -12.34 13.63 5.64
C MET A 94 -13.15 12.46 6.24
N SER A 95 -13.23 11.34 5.51
CA SER A 95 -13.89 10.10 5.93
C SER A 95 -12.95 9.14 6.67
N ILE A 96 -11.64 9.42 6.65
CA ILE A 96 -10.58 8.59 7.23
C ILE A 96 -10.10 9.25 8.53
N ASP A 97 -10.78 8.97 9.64
CA ASP A 97 -10.36 9.43 10.95
C ASP A 97 -9.53 8.38 11.72
N GLY A 98 -9.17 8.70 12.96
CA GLY A 98 -8.37 7.80 13.81
C GLY A 98 -9.04 6.44 14.03
N VAL A 99 -10.37 6.35 14.02
CA VAL A 99 -11.08 5.07 14.18
C VAL A 99 -10.90 4.20 12.94
N VAL A 100 -11.00 4.79 11.75
CA VAL A 100 -10.74 4.09 10.48
C VAL A 100 -9.30 3.59 10.41
N LYS A 101 -8.32 4.47 10.72
CA LYS A 101 -6.89 4.11 10.73
C LYS A 101 -6.58 2.99 11.72
N GLN A 102 -7.19 3.03 12.91
CA GLN A 102 -7.01 1.98 13.92
C GLN A 102 -7.57 0.64 13.46
N LYS A 103 -8.81 0.60 12.94
CA LYS A 103 -9.40 -0.63 12.37
C LYS A 103 -8.55 -1.22 11.26
N ALA A 104 -8.03 -0.36 10.37
CA ALA A 104 -7.14 -0.79 9.29
C ALA A 104 -5.84 -1.37 9.84
N LYS A 105 -5.24 -0.75 10.85
CA LYS A 105 -4.02 -1.25 11.51
C LYS A 105 -4.25 -2.57 12.22
N ASP A 106 -5.35 -2.71 12.96
CA ASP A 106 -5.70 -3.95 13.67
C ASP A 106 -5.86 -5.09 12.67
N LYS A 107 -6.58 -4.86 11.57
CA LYS A 107 -6.76 -5.87 10.53
C LYS A 107 -5.47 -6.21 9.79
N LEU A 108 -4.56 -5.24 9.65
CA LEU A 108 -3.23 -5.45 9.08
C LEU A 108 -2.38 -6.36 9.99
N VAL A 109 -2.44 -6.15 11.31
CA VAL A 109 -1.79 -7.02 12.31
C VAL A 109 -2.35 -8.44 12.23
N ASP A 110 -3.66 -8.62 12.09
CA ASP A 110 -4.28 -9.95 11.91
C ASP A 110 -3.70 -10.70 10.70
N PHE A 111 -3.40 -9.99 9.61
CA PHE A 111 -2.92 -10.59 8.36
C PHE A 111 -1.42 -10.89 8.34
N PHE A 112 -0.60 -9.96 8.82
CA PHE A 112 0.86 -10.05 8.71
C PHE A 112 1.54 -10.48 10.00
N GLY A 113 0.82 -10.44 11.13
CA GLY A 113 1.38 -10.60 12.47
C GLY A 113 2.12 -9.35 12.93
N GLU A 114 2.14 -9.13 14.24
CA GLU A 114 2.72 -7.93 14.86
C GLU A 114 4.21 -7.74 14.50
N SER A 115 4.98 -8.84 14.41
CA SER A 115 6.41 -8.81 14.08
C SER A 115 6.73 -8.35 12.65
N ALA A 116 5.77 -8.42 11.73
CA ALA A 116 5.97 -7.98 10.36
C ALA A 116 5.60 -6.51 10.16
N ILE A 117 4.82 -5.92 11.08
CA ILE A 117 4.37 -4.53 10.97
C ILE A 117 5.55 -3.57 11.11
N ASN A 118 5.65 -2.65 10.16
CA ASN A 118 6.60 -1.54 10.19
C ASN A 118 5.82 -0.24 10.27
N GLN A 119 5.94 0.46 11.40
CA GLN A 119 5.21 1.71 11.65
C GLN A 119 5.57 2.79 10.61
N ASN A 120 6.80 2.82 10.10
CA ASN A 120 7.19 3.80 9.07
C ASN A 120 6.37 3.63 7.78
N GLU A 121 6.04 2.41 7.36
CA GLU A 121 5.25 2.17 6.15
C GLU A 121 3.81 2.66 6.33
N ILE A 122 3.25 2.49 7.54
CA ILE A 122 1.92 2.99 7.91
C ILE A 122 1.92 4.53 7.97
N ASP A 123 2.95 5.12 8.58
CA ASP A 123 3.07 6.57 8.72
C ASP A 123 3.24 7.25 7.37
N GLU A 124 3.98 6.64 6.44
CA GLU A 124 4.09 7.13 5.06
C GLU A 124 2.74 7.16 4.35
N VAL A 125 1.89 6.14 4.53
CA VAL A 125 0.52 6.14 3.97
C VAL A 125 -0.33 7.21 4.64
N ASN A 126 -0.32 7.28 5.97
CA ASN A 126 -1.10 8.27 6.73
C ASN A 126 -0.72 9.71 6.32
N LYS A 127 0.57 9.98 6.16
CA LYS A 127 1.09 11.27 5.72
C LYS A 127 0.52 11.67 4.35
N GLN A 128 0.41 10.74 3.41
CA GLN A 128 -0.20 11.03 2.11
C GLN A 128 -1.71 11.30 2.20
N ILE A 129 -2.40 10.62 3.12
CA ILE A 129 -3.85 10.81 3.34
C ILE A 129 -4.14 12.16 3.99
N ASP A 130 -3.38 12.51 5.02
CA ASP A 130 -3.58 13.73 5.80
C ASP A 130 -3.16 14.98 5.01
N GLY A 131 -2.44 14.79 3.90
CA GLY A 131 -1.79 15.83 3.14
C GLY A 131 -0.46 16.20 3.76
N ASP A 132 0.54 16.49 2.93
CA ASP A 132 1.71 17.24 3.39
C ASP A 132 1.19 18.59 3.92
N GLU A 133 1.27 18.84 5.22
CA GLU A 133 1.27 20.21 5.75
C GLU A 133 2.51 20.91 5.18
N THR A 134 2.40 21.45 3.97
CA THR A 134 3.38 22.36 3.34
C THR A 134 2.75 23.72 3.13
#